data_AF-A0AAP5Y8V0-F1
#
_entry.id   AF-A0AAP5Y8V0-F1
#
_cell.length_a   1.000
_cell.length_b   1.000
_cell.length_c   1.000
_cell.angle_alpha   90.00
_cell.angle_beta   90.00
_cell.angle_gamma   90.00
#
_symmetry.space_group_name_H-M   'P 1'
#
loop_
_entity.id
_entity.type
_entity.pdbx_description
1 polymer ?
#
loop_
_entity_poly.entity_id
_entity_poly.type
_entity_poly.pdbx_seq_one_letter_code
_entity_poly.pdbx_strand_id
1 'polypeptide(L)'
;MVENQSRATLIVFGVIATIMAVGLAVKLRPVTEQAQVTGAKLARVWMQDSVQRYRQAWLVQGEPEHMLMDGFNLTMTEDGLVSPFTQQGVLDCGYWLAVHYPQRKIMTNKLIDISGAIKTDRYVCHYTYENGQSIVVISTANQLKIDVEMSAE
;
A
#
# COMPACT_ATOMS: atom_id res chain seq x y z
N MET A 1 -20.43 51.76 -26.83
CA MET A 1 -21.22 51.22 -25.69
C MET A 1 -21.35 49.68 -25.70
N VAL A 2 -21.02 48.98 -26.81
CA VAL A 2 -21.11 47.51 -26.93
C VAL A 2 -19.94 46.76 -26.25
N GLU A 3 -18.76 47.37 -26.16
CA GLU A 3 -17.56 46.73 -25.59
C GLU A 3 -17.65 46.45 -24.09
N ASN A 4 -18.32 47.32 -23.32
CA ASN A 4 -18.50 47.15 -21.88
C ASN A 4 -19.46 45.99 -21.54
N GLN A 5 -20.48 45.77 -22.39
CA GLN A 5 -21.45 44.68 -22.24
C GLN A 5 -20.81 43.30 -22.49
N SER A 6 -19.92 43.19 -23.47
CA SER A 6 -19.17 41.96 -23.75
C SER A 6 -18.22 41.62 -22.60
N ARG A 7 -17.46 42.60 -22.10
CA ARG A 7 -16.53 42.41 -20.96
C ARG A 7 -17.27 42.06 -19.67
N ALA A 8 -18.40 42.71 -19.39
CA ALA A 8 -19.22 42.40 -18.23
C ALA A 8 -19.79 40.97 -18.28
N THR A 9 -20.28 40.53 -19.45
CA THR A 9 -20.79 39.17 -19.64
C THR A 9 -19.70 38.11 -19.44
N LEU A 10 -18.49 38.34 -19.96
CA LEU A 10 -17.34 37.44 -19.75
C LEU A 10 -16.93 37.34 -18.28
N ILE A 11 -16.94 38.46 -17.54
CA ILE A 11 -16.64 38.48 -16.10
C ILE A 11 -17.69 37.67 -15.33
N VAL A 12 -18.98 37.86 -15.63
CA VAL A 12 -20.07 37.13 -14.97
C VAL A 12 -19.99 35.62 -15.22
N PHE A 13 -19.76 35.20 -16.47
CA PHE A 13 -19.58 33.78 -16.79
C PHE A 13 -18.33 33.19 -16.12
N GLY A 14 -17.23 33.94 -16.08
CA GLY A 14 -16.02 33.54 -15.37
C GLY A 14 -16.27 33.32 -13.88
N VAL A 15 -16.98 34.26 -13.23
CA VAL A 15 -17.34 34.15 -11.80
C VAL A 15 -18.21 32.92 -11.55
N ILE A 16 -19.25 32.69 -12.37
CA ILE A 16 -20.13 31.54 -12.25
C ILE A 16 -19.36 30.22 -12.45
N ALA A 17 -18.49 30.14 -13.44
CA ALA A 17 -17.64 28.98 -13.69
C ALA A 17 -16.69 28.70 -12.51
N THR A 18 -16.09 29.74 -11.92
CA THR A 18 -15.25 29.59 -10.74
C THR A 18 -16.03 29.12 -9.51
N ILE A 19 -17.25 29.63 -9.27
CA ILE A 19 -18.10 29.18 -8.17
C ILE A 19 -18.46 27.71 -8.34
N MET A 20 -18.80 27.28 -9.56
CA MET A 20 -19.05 25.86 -9.85
C MET A 20 -17.81 24.99 -9.64
N ALA A 21 -16.64 25.43 -10.12
CA ALA A 21 -15.38 24.69 -9.95
C ALA A 21 -15.01 24.54 -8.47
N VAL A 22 -15.14 25.61 -7.68
CA VAL A 22 -14.89 25.57 -6.24
C VAL A 22 -15.90 24.68 -5.52
N GLY A 23 -17.19 24.79 -5.86
CA GLY A 23 -18.24 23.93 -5.30
C GLY A 23 -17.98 22.45 -5.55
N LEU A 24 -17.56 22.10 -6.77
CA LEU A 24 -17.19 20.74 -7.14
C LEU A 24 -15.93 20.28 -6.38
N ALA A 25 -14.90 21.11 -6.30
CA ALA A 25 -13.68 20.80 -5.56
C ALA A 25 -13.96 20.52 -4.07
N VAL A 26 -14.81 21.32 -3.42
CA VAL A 26 -15.21 21.12 -2.01
C VAL A 26 -15.96 19.80 -1.83
N LYS A 27 -16.84 19.44 -2.77
CA LYS A 27 -17.57 18.17 -2.71
C LYS A 27 -16.72 16.94 -3.05
N LEU A 28 -15.64 17.11 -3.82
CA LEU A 28 -14.72 16.03 -4.19
C LEU A 28 -13.70 15.68 -3.09
N ARG A 29 -13.32 16.64 -2.22
CA ARG A 29 -12.41 16.40 -1.08
C ARG A 29 -12.76 15.15 -0.23
N PRO A 30 -14.00 14.97 0.26
CA PRO A 30 -14.33 13.79 1.07
C PRO A 30 -14.24 12.48 0.27
N VAL A 31 -14.53 12.51 -1.04
CA VAL A 31 -14.39 11.34 -1.91
C VAL A 31 -12.92 10.97 -2.07
N THR A 32 -12.03 11.97 -2.21
CA THR A 32 -10.58 11.72 -2.29
C THR A 32 -10.04 11.14 -0.99
N GLU A 33 -10.46 11.64 0.18
CA GLU A 33 -10.04 11.08 1.47
C GLU A 33 -10.54 9.64 1.68
N GLN A 34 -11.82 9.38 1.36
CA GLN A 34 -12.37 8.02 1.43
C GLN A 34 -11.68 7.06 0.46
N ALA A 35 -11.31 7.52 -0.73
CA ALA A 35 -10.54 6.72 -1.70
C ALA A 35 -9.13 6.39 -1.18
N GLN A 36 -8.48 7.31 -0.45
CA GLN A 36 -7.17 7.06 0.16
C GLN A 36 -7.24 6.01 1.28
N VAL A 37 -8.21 6.12 2.20
CA VAL A 37 -8.44 5.11 3.26
C VAL A 37 -8.79 3.75 2.65
N THR A 38 -9.57 3.75 1.57
CA THR A 38 -9.89 2.54 0.80
C THR A 38 -8.64 1.95 0.16
N GLY A 39 -7.73 2.79 -0.34
CA GLY A 39 -6.49 2.36 -0.97
C GLY A 39 -5.57 1.56 -0.05
N ALA A 40 -5.29 2.06 1.16
CA ALA A 40 -4.44 1.31 2.10
C ALA A 40 -5.11 0.03 2.59
N LYS A 41 -6.44 0.07 2.82
CA LYS A 41 -7.19 -1.14 3.17
C LYS A 41 -7.14 -2.18 2.06
N LEU A 42 -7.23 -1.76 0.79
CA LEU A 42 -7.12 -2.64 -0.36
C LEU A 42 -5.70 -3.20 -0.49
N ALA A 43 -4.67 -2.39 -0.28
CA ALA A 43 -3.28 -2.83 -0.26
C ALA A 43 -3.05 -3.93 0.77
N ARG A 44 -3.58 -3.76 1.99
CA ARG A 44 -3.58 -4.80 3.03
C ARG A 44 -4.23 -6.10 2.54
N VAL A 45 -5.43 -6.02 1.97
CA VAL A 45 -6.15 -7.20 1.46
C VAL A 45 -5.34 -7.91 0.37
N TRP A 46 -4.73 -7.16 -0.55
CA TRP A 46 -3.89 -7.73 -1.61
C TRP A 46 -2.61 -8.39 -1.08
N MET A 47 -1.96 -7.79 -0.08
CA MET A 47 -0.82 -8.43 0.59
C MET A 47 -1.24 -9.72 1.29
N GLN A 48 -2.36 -9.70 2.01
CA GLN A 48 -2.90 -10.88 2.68
C GLN A 48 -3.26 -11.97 1.68
N ASP A 49 -3.91 -11.62 0.58
CA ASP A 49 -4.24 -12.55 -0.50
C ASP A 49 -2.97 -13.20 -1.09
N SER A 50 -1.95 -12.41 -1.41
CA SER A 50 -0.66 -12.93 -1.89
C SER A 50 -0.06 -13.97 -0.92
N VAL A 51 -0.02 -13.65 0.37
CA VAL A 51 0.49 -14.58 1.40
C VAL A 51 -0.32 -15.87 1.42
N GLN A 52 -1.65 -15.78 1.38
CA GLN A 52 -2.50 -16.97 1.40
C GLN A 52 -2.34 -17.80 0.12
N ARG A 53 -2.28 -17.17 -1.06
CA ARG A 53 -2.06 -17.86 -2.34
C ARG A 53 -0.75 -18.66 -2.32
N TYR A 54 0.32 -18.08 -1.76
CA TYR A 54 1.63 -18.72 -1.70
C TYR A 54 1.63 -19.88 -0.71
N ARG A 55 1.01 -19.69 0.46
CA ARG A 55 0.83 -20.76 1.44
C ARG A 55 0.02 -21.93 0.90
N GLN A 56 -1.04 -21.65 0.15
CA GLN A 56 -1.85 -22.69 -0.50
C GLN A 56 -1.04 -23.45 -1.56
N ALA A 57 -0.26 -22.74 -2.38
CA ALA A 57 0.64 -23.39 -3.34
C ALA A 57 1.69 -24.28 -2.64
N TRP A 58 2.24 -23.82 -1.52
CA TRP A 58 3.17 -24.57 -0.67
C TRP A 58 2.58 -25.86 -0.12
N LEU A 59 1.37 -25.82 0.43
CA LEU A 59 0.67 -27.03 0.89
C LEU A 59 0.47 -28.03 -0.26
N VAL A 60 0.03 -27.55 -1.44
CA VAL A 60 -0.23 -28.41 -2.60
C VAL A 60 1.05 -29.05 -3.15
N GLN A 61 2.19 -28.37 -3.03
CA GLN A 61 3.49 -28.86 -3.49
C GLN A 61 4.22 -29.76 -2.48
N GLY A 62 3.59 -30.09 -1.34
CA GLY A 62 4.18 -30.96 -0.33
C GLY A 62 5.18 -30.27 0.57
N GLU A 63 4.93 -29.00 0.89
CA GLU A 63 5.65 -28.24 1.92
C GLU A 63 7.16 -28.06 1.64
N PRO A 64 7.58 -27.68 0.41
CA PRO A 64 9.00 -27.57 0.11
C PRO A 64 9.66 -26.39 0.82
N GLU A 65 10.94 -26.54 1.17
CA GLU A 65 11.77 -25.44 1.72
C GLU A 65 11.97 -24.30 0.69
N HIS A 66 12.00 -24.66 -0.60
CA HIS A 66 12.14 -23.72 -1.70
C HIS A 66 11.03 -23.88 -2.74
N MET A 67 10.49 -22.76 -3.22
CA MET A 67 9.43 -22.74 -4.24
C MET A 67 9.65 -21.64 -5.27
N LEU A 68 9.43 -21.94 -6.55
CA LEU A 68 9.35 -20.92 -7.59
C LEU A 68 7.90 -20.46 -7.78
N MET A 69 7.60 -19.19 -7.52
CA MET A 69 6.26 -18.63 -7.72
C MET A 69 6.33 -17.15 -8.12
N ASP A 70 5.49 -16.74 -9.08
CA ASP A 70 5.44 -15.39 -9.63
C ASP A 70 6.82 -14.81 -10.02
N GLY A 71 7.74 -15.68 -10.46
CA GLY A 71 9.10 -15.33 -10.87
C GLY A 71 10.13 -15.19 -9.72
N PHE A 72 9.72 -15.45 -8.47
CA PHE A 72 10.59 -15.42 -7.30
C PHE A 72 10.98 -16.84 -6.87
N ASN A 73 12.25 -17.03 -6.52
CA ASN A 73 12.71 -18.22 -5.82
C ASN A 73 12.55 -18.00 -4.31
N LEU A 74 11.46 -18.52 -3.76
CA LEU A 74 11.02 -18.31 -2.40
C LEU A 74 11.71 -19.30 -1.46
N THR A 75 12.13 -18.80 -0.31
CA THR A 75 12.47 -19.66 0.84
C THR A 75 11.29 -19.64 1.80
N MET A 76 10.78 -20.81 2.14
CA MET A 76 9.58 -20.99 2.94
C MET A 76 9.94 -21.30 4.39
N THR A 77 9.16 -20.78 5.32
CA THR A 77 9.23 -21.16 6.74
C THR A 77 8.52 -22.50 6.95
N GLU A 78 8.73 -23.14 8.10
CA GLU A 78 8.04 -24.38 8.50
C GLU A 78 6.51 -24.22 8.49
N ASP A 79 5.98 -23.02 8.75
CA ASP A 79 4.54 -22.73 8.71
C ASP A 79 3.97 -22.36 7.31
N GLY A 80 4.81 -22.40 6.27
CA GLY A 80 4.41 -22.11 4.89
C GLY A 80 4.29 -20.62 4.55
N LEU A 81 5.04 -19.76 5.25
CA LEU A 81 5.17 -18.33 4.93
C LEU A 81 6.46 -18.07 4.17
N VAL A 82 6.51 -17.02 3.36
CA VAL A 82 7.77 -16.59 2.74
C VAL A 82 8.67 -16.00 3.81
N SER A 83 9.89 -16.52 3.91
CA SER A 83 10.91 -15.97 4.80
C SER A 83 11.34 -14.58 4.32
N PRO A 84 11.31 -13.56 5.19
CA PRO A 84 11.82 -12.23 4.86
C PRO A 84 13.35 -12.13 5.03
N PHE A 85 14.03 -13.22 5.38
CA PHE A 85 15.45 -13.21 5.70
C PHE A 85 16.28 -13.56 4.48
N THR A 86 17.37 -12.81 4.30
CA THR A 86 18.43 -13.18 3.36
C THR A 86 19.12 -14.46 3.82
N GLN A 87 19.93 -15.07 2.95
CA GLN A 87 20.74 -16.24 3.29
C GLN A 87 21.72 -15.98 4.46
N GLN A 88 22.06 -14.72 4.71
CA GLN A 88 22.91 -14.29 5.83
C GLN A 88 22.11 -14.08 7.12
N GLY A 89 20.80 -14.34 7.14
CA GLY A 89 19.93 -14.14 8.29
C GLY A 89 19.55 -12.67 8.54
N VAL A 90 19.82 -11.78 7.60
CA VAL A 90 19.45 -10.36 7.70
C VAL A 90 18.02 -10.17 7.22
N LEU A 91 17.20 -9.48 8.03
CA LEU A 91 15.81 -9.12 7.68
C LEU A 91 15.79 -8.18 6.47
N ASP A 92 15.08 -8.58 5.42
CA ASP A 92 14.87 -7.80 4.19
C ASP A 92 13.38 -7.55 3.95
N CYS A 93 12.90 -6.45 4.55
CA CYS A 93 11.54 -5.96 4.34
C CYS A 93 11.31 -5.50 2.88
N GLY A 94 12.35 -5.09 2.17
CA GLY A 94 12.24 -4.67 0.78
C GLY A 94 11.94 -5.85 -0.15
N TYR A 95 12.61 -6.98 0.07
CA TYR A 95 12.32 -8.26 -0.58
C TYR A 95 10.90 -8.73 -0.27
N TRP A 96 10.53 -8.78 1.02
CA TRP A 96 9.19 -9.24 1.42
C TRP A 96 8.09 -8.42 0.73
N LEU A 97 8.25 -7.09 0.68
CA LEU A 97 7.33 -6.20 -0.03
C LEU A 97 7.32 -6.46 -1.53
N ALA A 98 8.48 -6.72 -2.15
CA ALA A 98 8.57 -7.01 -3.58
C ALA A 98 7.77 -8.27 -3.95
N VAL A 99 7.82 -9.29 -3.08
CA VAL A 99 7.13 -10.56 -3.27
C VAL A 99 5.62 -10.39 -3.11
N HIS A 100 5.18 -9.79 -2.00
CA HIS A 100 3.76 -9.77 -1.64
C HIS A 100 3.00 -8.53 -2.14
N TYR A 101 3.72 -7.51 -2.62
CA TYR A 101 3.13 -6.26 -3.10
C TYR A 101 4.00 -5.54 -4.15
N PRO A 102 4.23 -6.17 -5.31
CA PRO A 102 5.20 -5.70 -6.32
C PRO A 102 4.91 -4.29 -6.85
N GLN A 103 3.64 -3.84 -6.80
CA GLN A 103 3.26 -2.49 -7.23
C GLN A 103 3.79 -1.36 -6.35
N ARG A 104 4.15 -1.64 -5.09
CA ARG A 104 4.80 -0.70 -4.13
C ARG A 104 4.15 0.69 -4.02
N LYS A 105 2.86 0.79 -4.32
CA LYS A 105 2.10 2.05 -4.34
C LYS A 105 0.72 1.83 -3.73
N ILE A 106 0.20 2.87 -3.08
CA ILE A 106 -1.18 2.93 -2.64
C ILE A 106 -1.86 4.03 -3.45
N MET A 107 -2.76 3.63 -4.36
CA MET A 107 -3.38 4.54 -5.33
C MET A 107 -2.30 5.28 -6.14
N THR A 108 -2.16 6.59 -5.96
CA THR A 108 -1.16 7.43 -6.62
C THR A 108 0.09 7.65 -5.78
N ASN A 109 0.08 7.25 -4.50
CA ASN A 109 1.14 7.56 -3.54
C ASN A 109 2.24 6.51 -3.58
N LYS A 110 3.47 6.99 -3.66
CA LYS A 110 4.66 6.14 -3.69
C LYS A 110 5.11 5.78 -2.28
N LEU A 111 5.80 4.66 -2.20
CA LEU A 111 6.56 4.27 -1.02
C LEU A 111 7.76 5.23 -0.88
N ILE A 112 7.93 5.81 0.30
CA ILE A 112 9.01 6.76 0.62
C ILE A 112 10.02 6.18 1.59
N ASP A 113 9.62 5.24 2.44
CA ASP A 113 10.49 4.62 3.43
C ASP A 113 10.13 3.16 3.66
N ILE A 114 11.16 2.37 3.94
CA ILE A 114 11.06 0.97 4.39
C ILE A 114 11.97 0.84 5.60
N SER A 115 11.38 0.50 6.74
CA SER A 115 12.13 0.21 7.96
C SER A 115 11.76 -1.16 8.52
N GLY A 116 12.75 -1.84 9.08
CA GLY A 116 12.62 -3.19 9.62
C GLY A 116 13.23 -3.27 11.01
N ALA A 117 12.56 -3.96 11.93
CA ALA A 117 13.08 -4.23 13.26
C ALA A 117 12.77 -5.65 13.70
N ILE A 118 13.76 -6.31 14.31
CA ILE A 118 13.56 -7.59 15.00
C ILE A 118 13.34 -7.26 16.48
N LYS A 119 12.19 -7.67 17.03
CA LYS A 119 11.81 -7.47 18.42
C LYS A 119 11.56 -8.82 19.10
N THR A 120 12.52 -9.27 19.90
CA THR A 120 12.48 -10.56 20.63
C THR A 120 12.28 -11.76 19.70
N ASP A 121 11.02 -12.06 19.33
CA ASP A 121 10.62 -13.21 18.48
C ASP A 121 9.65 -12.81 17.35
N ARG A 122 9.57 -11.52 17.05
CA ARG A 122 8.79 -11.01 15.92
C ARG A 122 9.63 -10.06 15.08
N TYR A 123 9.50 -10.16 13.77
CA TYR A 123 9.99 -9.12 12.88
C TYR A 123 8.85 -8.19 12.50
N VAL A 124 9.19 -6.92 12.39
CA VAL A 124 8.25 -5.86 12.04
C VAL A 124 8.82 -5.08 10.87
N CYS A 125 8.05 -4.98 9.80
CA CYS A 125 8.35 -4.16 8.63
C CYS A 125 7.35 -3.02 8.55
N HIS A 126 7.84 -1.79 8.48
CA HIS A 126 7.06 -0.59 8.28
C HIS A 126 7.28 -0.07 6.85
N TYR A 127 6.18 0.16 6.14
CA TYR A 127 6.17 0.68 4.79
C TYR A 127 5.43 2.02 4.78
N THR A 128 6.15 3.11 4.61
CA THR A 128 5.58 4.47 4.71
C THR A 128 5.36 5.04 3.31
N TYR A 129 4.21 5.65 3.09
CA TYR A 129 3.79 6.22 1.80
C TYR A 129 3.66 7.74 1.86
N GLU A 130 3.73 8.40 0.70
CA GLU A 130 3.69 9.89 0.57
C GLU A 130 2.48 10.55 1.22
N ASN A 131 1.36 9.83 1.34
CA ASN A 131 0.12 10.34 1.94
C ASN A 131 0.06 10.18 3.47
N GLY A 132 1.17 9.86 4.12
CA GLY A 132 1.25 9.63 5.57
C GLY A 132 0.64 8.31 6.03
N GLN A 133 0.16 7.45 5.12
CA GLN A 133 -0.26 6.10 5.47
C GLN A 133 0.96 5.19 5.62
N SER A 134 0.88 4.24 6.55
CA SER A 134 1.86 3.20 6.72
C SER A 134 1.21 1.82 6.75
N ILE A 135 1.85 0.85 6.12
CA ILE A 135 1.49 -0.56 6.30
C ILE A 135 2.52 -1.17 7.24
N VAL A 136 2.04 -1.80 8.30
CA VAL A 136 2.88 -2.49 9.29
C VAL A 136 2.64 -3.98 9.16
N VAL A 137 3.71 -4.70 8.81
CA VAL A 137 3.70 -6.16 8.75
C VAL A 137 4.45 -6.68 9.96
N ILE A 138 3.73 -7.40 10.80
CA ILE A 138 4.28 -8.07 11.99
C ILE A 138 4.21 -9.56 11.72
N SER A 139 5.33 -10.24 11.82
CA SER A 139 5.35 -11.69 11.72
C SER A 139 6.08 -12.29 12.90
N THR A 140 5.51 -13.39 13.35
CA THR A 140 6.05 -14.31 14.34
C THR A 140 6.31 -15.65 13.65
N ALA A 141 6.87 -16.63 14.36
CA ALA A 141 7.07 -17.99 13.83
C ALA A 141 5.80 -18.53 13.13
N ASN A 142 4.64 -18.48 13.79
CA ASN A 142 3.41 -19.12 13.28
C ASN A 142 2.36 -18.19 12.69
N GLN A 143 2.53 -16.86 12.81
CA GLN A 143 1.49 -15.91 12.41
C GLN A 143 2.07 -14.70 11.70
N LEU A 144 1.38 -14.29 10.63
CA LEU A 144 1.57 -13.03 9.94
C LEU A 144 0.36 -12.13 10.19
N LYS A 145 0.61 -10.92 10.68
CA LYS A 145 -0.37 -9.85 10.81
C LYS A 145 0.04 -8.68 9.93
N ILE A 146 -0.92 -8.18 9.15
CA ILE A 146 -0.75 -6.98 8.35
C ILE A 146 -1.77 -5.98 8.85
N ASP A 147 -1.30 -4.83 9.30
CA ASP A 147 -2.12 -3.72 9.78
C ASP A 147 -1.84 -2.47 8.96
N VAL A 148 -2.84 -1.58 8.91
CA VAL A 148 -2.72 -0.26 8.27
C VAL A 148 -2.78 0.76 9.38
N GLU A 149 -1.75 1.59 9.42
CA GLU A 149 -1.65 2.72 10.34
C GLU A 149 -1.68 4.02 9.52
N MET A 150 -2.11 5.09 10.18
CA MET A 150 -2.02 6.42 9.64
C MET A 150 -1.05 7.17 10.55
N SER A 151 -0.02 7.78 9.97
CA SER A 151 0.89 8.62 10.74
C SER A 151 0.06 9.72 11.38
N ALA A 152 0.03 9.74 12.71
CA ALA A 152 -0.43 10.89 13.45
C ALA A 152 0.66 11.95 13.30
N GLU A 153 0.41 12.94 12.45
CA GLU A 153 1.19 14.18 12.41
C GLU A 153 1.03 14.94 13.73
#